data_AF-A0A9Q8HC85-F1
#
_entry.id   AF-A0A9Q8HC85-F1
#
_cell.length_a   1.000
_cell.length_b   1.000
_cell.length_c   1.000
_cell.angle_alpha   90.00
_cell.angle_beta   90.00
_cell.angle_gamma   90.00
#
_symmetry.space_group_name_H-M   'P 1'
#
loop_
_entity.id
_entity.type
_entity.pdbx_description
1 polymer ?
#
loop_
_entity_poly.entity_id
_entity_poly.type
_entity_poly.pdbx_seq_one_letter_code
_entity_poly.pdbx_strand_id
1 'polypeptide(L)'
;MTQTPEGSNDNPYFFEPWIGDGYEEGFYGLKTLAVGVCHFCTEDCPHTAVCRNPDSIWEKDQDCPFYASREDKAYYRLSNSNIIEITSFIDRDASYPSYKIFTYYMLKCAGDLGSEKRASLWNRIAFTNYLQFYHNDTEMTPKDAATYDAAYPAFRTLIDRLTPDVVYVWSKDIKECFKRNNDRLRYVGKADLEYGLELYVFKRDTSRLGGSQIAKLRYRLGIKSEKHKERWYKKLLKTHLGASIDTDEKRLDTIKNLANDLYELANAGIIGAAEDHLYFRNSETGVWTSRLKGVFLAKIKMKYPCFGRHFNTGMKAIFKDEVNLDTNKRDTSNIKESEWRINNKLEKIFAVSKKKDN
;
A
#
# COMPACT_ATOMS: atom_id res chain seq x y z
N MET A 1 -34.42 -7.48 5.45
CA MET A 1 -34.84 -7.45 4.03
C MET A 1 -35.18 -6.01 3.68
N THR A 2 -34.20 -5.28 3.14
CA THR A 2 -34.39 -3.94 2.61
C THR A 2 -34.28 -4.04 1.10
N GLN A 3 -35.41 -3.83 0.43
CA GLN A 3 -35.53 -3.85 -1.02
C GLN A 3 -34.62 -2.78 -1.63
N THR A 4 -33.74 -3.20 -2.54
CA THR A 4 -33.02 -2.31 -3.44
C THR A 4 -34.03 -1.79 -4.49
N PRO A 5 -34.10 -0.48 -4.77
CA PRO A 5 -35.02 0.03 -5.78
C PRO A 5 -34.60 -0.43 -7.18
N GLU A 6 -35.59 -0.80 -7.98
CA GLU A 6 -35.47 -1.15 -9.38
C GLU A 6 -34.93 0.01 -10.24
N GLY A 7 -34.08 -0.34 -11.21
CA GLY A 7 -33.96 0.32 -12.52
C GLY A 7 -33.99 1.85 -12.56
N SER A 8 -32.83 2.47 -12.41
CA SER A 8 -32.55 3.73 -13.12
C SER A 8 -31.20 3.59 -13.80
N ASN A 9 -31.12 4.06 -15.06
CA ASN A 9 -29.87 4.29 -15.78
C ASN A 9 -28.98 5.38 -15.12
N ASP A 10 -29.21 5.71 -13.84
CA ASP A 10 -28.52 6.74 -13.08
C ASP A 10 -27.53 6.17 -12.05
N ASN A 11 -27.33 4.85 -11.98
CA ASN A 11 -26.28 4.26 -11.14
C ASN A 11 -24.91 4.44 -11.82
N PRO A 12 -24.01 5.29 -11.29
CA PRO A 12 -22.79 5.67 -11.99
C PRO A 12 -21.68 4.62 -11.90
N TYR A 13 -21.93 3.48 -11.25
CA TYR A 13 -21.01 2.35 -11.15
C TYR A 13 -21.78 1.04 -11.35
N PHE A 14 -21.11 0.04 -11.93
CA PHE A 14 -21.71 -1.24 -12.28
C PHE A 14 -21.68 -2.24 -11.13
N PHE A 15 -20.54 -2.36 -10.46
CA PHE A 15 -20.38 -3.33 -9.39
C PHE A 15 -20.92 -2.76 -8.08
N GLU A 16 -21.93 -3.42 -7.51
CA GLU A 16 -22.42 -3.09 -6.18
C GLU A 16 -21.32 -3.36 -5.15
N PRO A 17 -21.02 -2.41 -4.25
CA PRO A 17 -20.01 -2.63 -3.23
C PRO A 17 -20.52 -3.67 -2.22
N TRP A 18 -19.61 -4.46 -1.68
CA TRP A 18 -19.85 -5.14 -0.41
C TRP A 18 -19.94 -4.08 0.69
N ILE A 19 -21.01 -4.11 1.49
CA ILE A 19 -21.17 -3.27 2.67
C ILE A 19 -21.51 -4.21 3.82
N GLY A 20 -20.57 -4.42 4.73
CA GLY A 20 -20.80 -5.26 5.90
C GLY A 20 -21.88 -4.67 6.82
N ASP A 21 -22.65 -5.52 7.49
CA ASP A 21 -23.77 -5.11 8.35
C ASP A 21 -23.35 -4.13 9.46
N GLY A 22 -22.11 -4.24 9.93
CA GLY A 22 -21.50 -3.39 10.94
C GLY A 22 -20.61 -2.28 10.37
N TYR A 23 -20.81 -1.88 9.11
CA TYR A 23 -20.02 -0.84 8.44
C TYR A 23 -20.15 0.52 9.13
N GLU A 24 -21.33 0.83 9.67
CA GLU A 24 -21.61 2.10 10.34
C GLU A 24 -20.82 2.24 11.66
N GLU A 25 -20.67 1.16 12.43
CA GLU A 25 -19.75 1.13 13.58
C GLU A 25 -18.28 1.14 13.13
N GLY A 26 -18.01 0.54 11.98
CA GLY A 26 -16.70 0.55 11.34
C GLY A 26 -15.65 -0.28 12.05
N PHE A 27 -14.46 -0.34 11.45
CA PHE A 27 -13.30 -1.01 12.02
C PHE A 27 -12.52 -0.03 12.91
N TYR A 28 -12.33 -0.37 14.19
CA TYR A 28 -11.83 0.56 15.22
C TYR A 28 -12.63 1.88 15.34
N GLY A 29 -13.93 1.85 15.05
CA GLY A 29 -14.78 3.04 15.09
C GLY A 29 -14.65 3.93 13.85
N LEU A 30 -14.08 3.42 12.76
CA LEU A 30 -13.88 4.17 11.51
C LEU A 30 -14.54 3.46 10.34
N LYS A 31 -15.35 4.20 9.58
CA LYS A 31 -15.91 3.71 8.32
C LYS A 31 -14.76 3.44 7.36
N THR A 32 -14.55 2.18 7.03
CA THR A 32 -13.36 1.72 6.30
C THR A 32 -13.78 1.13 4.97
N LEU A 33 -13.21 1.64 3.88
CA LEU A 33 -13.40 1.10 2.53
C LEU A 33 -12.11 0.45 2.05
N ALA A 34 -12.18 -0.79 1.59
CA ALA A 34 -11.10 -1.46 0.84
C ALA A 34 -11.38 -1.42 -0.66
N VAL A 35 -10.35 -1.16 -1.46
CA VAL A 35 -10.45 -0.95 -2.90
C VAL A 35 -9.49 -1.91 -3.61
N GLY A 36 -10.07 -2.93 -4.22
CA GLY A 36 -9.39 -3.83 -5.14
C GLY A 36 -9.30 -3.25 -6.56
N VAL A 37 -8.82 -4.03 -7.51
CA VAL A 37 -8.56 -3.55 -8.88
C VAL A 37 -9.73 -3.84 -9.82
N CYS A 38 -9.98 -5.12 -10.08
CA CYS A 38 -10.97 -5.58 -11.05
C CYS A 38 -11.41 -7.02 -10.72
N HIS A 39 -12.52 -7.43 -11.31
CA HIS A 39 -12.90 -8.85 -11.41
C HIS A 39 -12.25 -9.48 -12.64
N PHE A 40 -12.03 -10.79 -12.61
CA PHE A 40 -11.44 -11.52 -13.73
C PHE A 40 -12.46 -12.45 -14.38
N CYS A 41 -12.39 -12.57 -15.71
CA CYS A 41 -13.15 -13.52 -16.50
C CYS A 41 -12.19 -14.29 -17.40
N THR A 42 -12.50 -15.56 -17.65
CA THR A 42 -11.71 -16.47 -18.47
C THR A 42 -11.77 -16.06 -19.95
N GLU A 43 -10.66 -16.16 -20.68
CA GLU A 43 -10.60 -15.83 -22.12
C GLU A 43 -11.69 -16.51 -22.96
N ASP A 44 -11.98 -17.78 -22.69
CA ASP A 44 -12.90 -18.60 -23.47
C ASP A 44 -14.39 -18.23 -23.29
N CYS A 45 -14.70 -17.21 -22.49
CA CYS A 45 -16.09 -16.78 -22.30
C CYS A 45 -16.64 -16.11 -23.58
N PRO A 46 -17.82 -16.51 -24.08
CA PRO A 46 -18.43 -15.95 -25.30
C PRO A 46 -18.87 -14.49 -25.15
N HIS A 47 -18.81 -13.93 -23.93
CA HIS A 47 -19.23 -12.55 -23.63
C HIS A 47 -18.07 -11.66 -23.19
N THR A 48 -16.82 -12.12 -23.29
CA THR A 48 -15.63 -11.40 -22.83
C THR A 48 -15.55 -9.98 -23.40
N ALA A 49 -15.81 -9.79 -24.71
CA ALA A 49 -15.75 -8.46 -25.32
C ALA A 49 -16.76 -7.45 -24.72
N VAL A 50 -17.94 -7.94 -24.33
CA VAL A 50 -18.99 -7.11 -23.71
C VAL A 50 -18.65 -6.81 -22.25
N CYS A 51 -18.23 -7.83 -21.50
CA CYS A 51 -17.89 -7.68 -20.08
C CYS A 51 -16.60 -6.88 -19.83
N ARG A 52 -15.73 -6.70 -20.84
CA ARG A 52 -14.50 -5.91 -20.76
C ARG A 52 -14.69 -4.43 -21.11
N ASN A 53 -15.93 -3.99 -21.38
CA ASN A 53 -16.25 -2.61 -21.68
C ASN A 53 -17.23 -2.04 -20.64
N PRO A 54 -16.89 -0.95 -19.93
CA PRO A 54 -17.77 -0.36 -18.92
C PRO A 54 -19.12 0.12 -19.48
N ASP A 55 -19.21 0.43 -20.78
CA ASP A 55 -20.45 0.93 -21.39
C ASP A 55 -21.43 -0.19 -21.75
N SER A 56 -20.94 -1.40 -22.04
CA SER A 56 -21.78 -2.51 -22.50
C SER A 56 -21.91 -3.67 -21.52
N ILE A 57 -21.12 -3.71 -20.44
CA ILE A 57 -21.19 -4.76 -19.41
C ILE A 57 -22.60 -4.96 -18.83
N TRP A 58 -23.40 -3.90 -18.75
CA TRP A 58 -24.79 -3.91 -18.28
C TRP A 58 -25.67 -4.89 -19.06
N GLU A 59 -25.41 -5.09 -20.35
CA GLU A 59 -26.16 -6.01 -21.21
C GLU A 59 -26.01 -7.48 -20.79
N LYS A 60 -25.02 -7.79 -19.94
CA LYS A 60 -24.69 -9.15 -19.51
C LYS A 60 -24.83 -9.37 -18.01
N ASP A 61 -25.41 -8.42 -17.28
CA ASP A 61 -25.53 -8.52 -15.83
C ASP A 61 -26.19 -9.83 -15.38
N GLN A 62 -27.32 -10.19 -15.99
CA GLN A 62 -28.08 -11.41 -15.68
C GLN A 62 -27.77 -12.59 -16.61
N ASP A 63 -27.05 -12.35 -17.70
CA ASP A 63 -26.82 -13.33 -18.78
C ASP A 63 -25.40 -13.93 -18.74
N CYS A 64 -24.77 -13.95 -17.57
CA CYS A 64 -23.45 -14.57 -17.41
C CYS A 64 -23.55 -16.11 -17.54
N PRO A 65 -22.79 -16.76 -18.45
CA PRO A 65 -22.81 -18.21 -18.61
C PRO A 65 -22.41 -18.97 -17.34
N PHE A 66 -21.52 -18.39 -16.53
CA PHE A 66 -21.08 -18.96 -15.26
C PHE A 66 -22.20 -19.00 -14.19
N TYR A 67 -23.16 -18.09 -14.28
CA TYR A 67 -24.33 -18.04 -13.40
C TYR A 67 -25.58 -18.68 -14.02
N ALA A 68 -25.51 -19.19 -15.25
CA ALA A 68 -26.66 -19.72 -15.98
C ALA A 68 -27.39 -20.85 -15.21
N SER A 69 -26.67 -21.69 -14.48
CA SER A 69 -27.24 -22.78 -13.68
C SER A 69 -27.66 -22.41 -12.26
N ARG A 70 -27.42 -21.17 -11.80
CA ARG A 70 -27.76 -20.73 -10.45
C ARG A 70 -29.24 -20.37 -10.33
N GLU A 71 -29.90 -20.82 -9.27
CA GLU A 71 -31.34 -20.61 -9.06
C GLU A 71 -31.67 -19.16 -8.68
N ASP A 72 -30.91 -18.56 -7.76
CA ASP A 72 -31.12 -17.17 -7.33
C ASP A 72 -30.47 -16.19 -8.33
N LYS A 73 -31.22 -15.84 -9.38
CA LYS A 73 -30.78 -14.87 -10.41
C LYS A 73 -30.65 -13.45 -9.90
N ALA A 74 -31.32 -13.09 -8.80
CA ALA A 74 -31.19 -11.77 -8.21
C ALA A 74 -29.85 -11.63 -7.48
N TYR A 75 -29.37 -12.72 -6.87
CA TYR A 75 -28.05 -12.78 -6.23
C TYR A 75 -26.91 -13.05 -7.22
N TYR A 76 -27.05 -14.06 -8.09
CA TYR A 76 -26.01 -14.49 -9.03
C TYR A 76 -26.06 -13.72 -10.35
N ARG A 77 -25.54 -12.49 -10.31
CA ARG A 77 -25.41 -11.56 -11.44
C ARG A 77 -24.07 -10.83 -11.37
N LEU A 78 -23.57 -10.32 -12.50
CA LEU A 78 -22.23 -9.73 -12.60
C LEU A 78 -22.04 -8.52 -11.68
N SER A 79 -23.03 -7.64 -11.57
CA SER A 79 -23.03 -6.45 -10.70
C SER A 79 -22.85 -6.81 -9.22
N ASN A 80 -23.22 -8.03 -8.79
CA ASN A 80 -23.04 -8.49 -7.41
C ASN A 80 -21.66 -9.13 -7.16
N SER A 81 -20.69 -9.04 -8.09
CA SER A 81 -19.43 -9.78 -7.97
C SER A 81 -18.63 -9.49 -6.70
N ASN A 82 -18.55 -8.24 -6.25
CA ASN A 82 -17.92 -7.91 -4.97
C ASN A 82 -18.59 -8.68 -3.82
N ILE A 83 -19.93 -8.75 -3.81
CA ILE A 83 -20.72 -9.42 -2.79
C ILE A 83 -20.48 -10.93 -2.85
N ILE A 84 -20.54 -11.51 -4.05
CA ILE A 84 -20.34 -12.96 -4.26
C ILE A 84 -18.95 -13.40 -3.81
N GLU A 85 -17.91 -12.64 -4.16
CA GLU A 85 -16.53 -12.96 -3.80
C GLU A 85 -16.29 -12.88 -2.29
N ILE A 86 -16.78 -11.82 -1.62
CA ILE A 86 -16.62 -11.67 -0.17
C ILE A 86 -17.41 -12.73 0.60
N THR A 87 -18.66 -13.00 0.22
CA THR A 87 -19.45 -14.10 0.81
C THR A 87 -18.75 -15.44 0.62
N SER A 88 -18.18 -15.70 -0.56
CA SER A 88 -17.44 -16.94 -0.82
C SER A 88 -16.16 -17.04 0.01
N PHE A 89 -15.46 -15.92 0.22
CA PHE A 89 -14.29 -15.86 1.09
C PHE A 89 -14.63 -16.13 2.55
N ILE A 90 -15.74 -15.57 3.06
CA ILE A 90 -16.17 -15.74 4.45
C ILE A 90 -16.73 -17.15 4.70
N ASP A 91 -17.65 -17.62 3.86
CA ASP A 91 -18.49 -18.79 4.18
C ASP A 91 -18.04 -20.08 3.48
N ARG A 92 -17.37 -19.98 2.34
CA ARG A 92 -17.10 -21.14 1.45
C ARG A 92 -15.63 -21.52 1.36
N ASP A 93 -14.80 -20.89 2.19
CA ASP A 93 -13.35 -21.03 2.18
C ASP A 93 -12.71 -20.85 0.80
N ALA A 94 -13.31 -19.99 -0.03
CA ALA A 94 -12.76 -19.69 -1.34
C ALA A 94 -11.40 -19.01 -1.21
N SER A 95 -10.42 -19.48 -1.98
CA SER A 95 -9.05 -18.99 -1.90
C SER A 95 -8.92 -17.66 -2.65
N TYR A 96 -8.89 -16.56 -1.89
CA TYR A 96 -8.57 -15.22 -2.39
C TYR A 96 -7.32 -14.69 -1.65
N PRO A 97 -6.11 -14.82 -2.24
CA PRO A 97 -4.86 -14.44 -1.57
C PRO A 97 -4.87 -13.00 -1.04
N SER A 98 -5.34 -12.04 -1.84
CA SER A 98 -5.41 -10.63 -1.44
C SER A 98 -6.33 -10.41 -0.25
N TYR A 99 -7.50 -11.06 -0.21
CA TYR A 99 -8.45 -10.96 0.91
C TYR A 99 -7.86 -11.56 2.18
N LYS A 100 -7.19 -12.71 2.05
CA LYS A 100 -6.48 -13.39 3.15
C LYS A 100 -5.38 -12.50 3.73
N ILE A 101 -4.49 -11.97 2.88
CA ILE A 101 -3.38 -11.09 3.29
C ILE A 101 -3.92 -9.81 3.94
N PHE A 102 -4.91 -9.17 3.33
CA PHE A 102 -5.54 -7.97 3.89
C PHE A 102 -6.19 -8.26 5.25
N THR A 103 -6.89 -9.39 5.39
CA THR A 103 -7.52 -9.80 6.65
C THR A 103 -6.49 -10.01 7.76
N TYR A 104 -5.40 -10.73 7.48
CA TYR A 104 -4.30 -10.90 8.43
C TYR A 104 -3.72 -9.57 8.89
N TYR A 105 -3.47 -8.69 7.93
CA TYR A 105 -2.89 -7.39 8.22
C TYR A 105 -3.78 -6.52 9.10
N MET A 106 -5.08 -6.50 8.82
CA MET A 106 -6.04 -5.68 9.57
C MET A 106 -6.27 -6.24 10.97
N LEU A 107 -6.40 -7.56 11.11
CA LEU A 107 -6.63 -8.23 12.40
C LEU A 107 -5.36 -8.50 13.21
N LYS A 108 -4.17 -8.32 12.62
CA LYS A 108 -2.87 -8.66 13.25
C LYS A 108 -2.82 -10.10 13.78
N CYS A 109 -3.45 -11.03 13.06
CA CYS A 109 -3.45 -12.44 13.42
C CYS A 109 -2.57 -13.24 12.46
N ALA A 110 -1.85 -14.21 13.00
CA ALA A 110 -1.17 -15.25 12.23
C ALA A 110 -1.90 -16.59 12.49
N GLY A 111 -1.97 -17.46 11.47
CA GLY A 111 -2.62 -18.77 11.57
C GLY A 111 -3.92 -18.86 10.78
N ASP A 112 -4.78 -19.83 11.09
CA ASP A 112 -5.99 -20.05 10.29
C ASP A 112 -7.02 -18.92 10.49
N LEU A 113 -7.55 -18.44 9.37
CA LEU A 113 -8.69 -17.52 9.34
C LEU A 113 -9.93 -18.37 9.17
N GLY A 114 -10.51 -18.88 10.26
CA GLY A 114 -11.86 -19.47 10.18
C GLY A 114 -12.89 -18.42 9.74
N SER A 115 -14.06 -18.89 9.32
CA SER A 115 -15.17 -18.03 8.84
C SER A 115 -15.50 -16.89 9.82
N GLU A 116 -15.58 -17.17 11.13
CA GLU A 116 -15.86 -16.15 12.16
C GLU A 116 -14.84 -15.00 12.16
N LYS A 117 -13.54 -15.30 12.02
CA LYS A 117 -12.50 -14.26 11.98
C LYS A 117 -12.63 -13.43 10.71
N ARG A 118 -12.92 -14.05 9.57
CA ARG A 118 -13.15 -13.33 8.31
C ARG A 118 -14.35 -12.41 8.47
N ALA A 119 -15.49 -12.94 8.92
CA ALA A 119 -16.70 -12.17 9.17
C ALA A 119 -16.46 -11.00 10.14
N SER A 120 -15.66 -11.19 11.20
CA SER A 120 -15.37 -10.13 12.18
C SER A 120 -14.77 -8.86 11.58
N LEU A 121 -13.98 -8.99 10.51
CA LEU A 121 -13.45 -7.85 9.76
C LEU A 121 -14.42 -7.41 8.67
N TRP A 122 -14.84 -8.33 7.81
CA TRP A 122 -15.57 -8.00 6.58
C TRP A 122 -16.97 -7.47 6.87
N ASN A 123 -17.57 -7.80 8.01
CA ASN A 123 -18.81 -7.18 8.47
C ASN A 123 -18.62 -5.74 8.94
N ARG A 124 -17.39 -5.27 9.21
CA ARG A 124 -17.09 -3.93 9.73
C ARG A 124 -16.57 -2.96 8.67
N ILE A 125 -16.43 -3.41 7.43
CA ILE A 125 -15.86 -2.63 6.34
C ILE A 125 -16.73 -2.72 5.09
N ALA A 126 -16.50 -1.80 4.16
CA ALA A 126 -17.00 -1.91 2.80
C ALA A 126 -15.86 -2.33 1.86
N PHE A 127 -16.21 -2.92 0.73
CA PHE A 127 -15.26 -3.31 -0.32
C PHE A 127 -15.83 -3.12 -1.72
N THR A 128 -14.97 -2.70 -2.63
CA THR A 128 -15.26 -2.68 -4.07
C THR A 128 -13.99 -2.89 -4.87
N ASN A 129 -14.09 -3.54 -6.02
CA ASN A 129 -13.12 -3.35 -7.09
C ASN A 129 -13.32 -1.99 -7.76
N TYR A 130 -12.23 -1.38 -8.22
CA TYR A 130 -12.21 -0.02 -8.74
C TYR A 130 -12.69 0.08 -10.19
N LEU A 131 -12.15 -0.78 -11.07
CA LEU A 131 -12.55 -0.82 -12.47
C LEU A 131 -13.96 -1.41 -12.58
N GLN A 132 -14.80 -0.76 -13.39
CA GLN A 132 -16.22 -1.09 -13.57
C GLN A 132 -16.47 -2.03 -14.75
N PHE A 133 -15.50 -2.90 -15.02
CA PHE A 133 -15.55 -3.93 -16.05
C PHE A 133 -14.66 -5.12 -15.64
N TYR A 134 -14.86 -6.27 -16.27
CA TYR A 134 -14.01 -7.45 -16.06
C TYR A 134 -12.68 -7.32 -16.81
N HIS A 135 -11.62 -7.87 -16.24
CA HIS A 135 -10.34 -8.05 -16.92
C HIS A 135 -10.13 -9.52 -17.29
N ASN A 136 -9.21 -9.75 -18.20
CA ASN A 136 -8.80 -11.08 -18.60
C ASN A 136 -7.85 -11.69 -17.54
N ASP A 137 -8.07 -12.95 -17.17
CA ASP A 137 -7.28 -13.65 -16.15
C ASP A 137 -5.87 -14.06 -16.61
N THR A 138 -5.60 -14.05 -17.92
CA THR A 138 -4.26 -14.31 -18.49
C THR A 138 -3.42 -13.04 -18.62
N GLU A 139 -4.06 -11.87 -18.54
CA GLU A 139 -3.42 -10.58 -18.77
C GLU A 139 -3.04 -9.89 -17.45
N MET A 140 -1.90 -9.20 -17.46
CA MET A 140 -1.64 -8.22 -16.39
C MET A 140 -2.74 -7.17 -16.39
N THR A 141 -3.13 -6.70 -15.20
CA THR A 141 -4.05 -5.56 -15.07
C THR A 141 -3.58 -4.36 -15.91
N PRO A 142 -4.50 -3.52 -16.42
CA PRO A 142 -4.14 -2.34 -17.20
C PRO A 142 -3.10 -1.48 -16.47
N LYS A 143 -2.14 -0.94 -17.22
CA LYS A 143 -1.07 -0.06 -16.68
C LYS A 143 -1.17 1.37 -17.18
N ASP A 144 -2.09 1.66 -18.10
CA ASP A 144 -2.29 3.00 -18.61
C ASP A 144 -3.09 3.84 -17.61
N ALA A 145 -2.63 5.07 -17.38
CA ALA A 145 -3.27 5.96 -16.42
C ALA A 145 -4.70 6.37 -16.84
N ALA A 146 -4.97 6.41 -18.16
CA ALA A 146 -6.24 6.84 -18.72
C ALA A 146 -7.40 5.94 -18.28
N THR A 147 -7.22 4.62 -18.29
CA THR A 147 -8.21 3.64 -17.81
C THR A 147 -8.60 3.91 -16.36
N TYR A 148 -7.62 4.14 -15.49
CA TYR A 148 -7.91 4.43 -14.07
C TYR A 148 -8.55 5.81 -13.87
N ASP A 149 -8.15 6.82 -14.63
CA ASP A 149 -8.73 8.15 -14.56
C ASP A 149 -10.18 8.16 -15.06
N ALA A 150 -10.49 7.39 -16.11
CA ALA A 150 -11.85 7.22 -16.64
C ALA A 150 -12.81 6.54 -15.64
N ALA A 151 -12.30 5.65 -14.78
CA ALA A 151 -13.09 5.00 -13.74
C ALA A 151 -13.33 5.89 -12.50
N TYR A 152 -12.61 7.02 -12.36
CA TYR A 152 -12.69 7.86 -11.16
C TYR A 152 -14.08 8.45 -10.89
N PRO A 153 -14.84 8.95 -11.88
CA PRO A 153 -16.17 9.51 -11.63
C PRO A 153 -17.14 8.53 -10.96
N ALA A 154 -17.13 7.27 -11.39
CA ALA A 154 -17.92 6.19 -10.81
C ALA A 154 -17.56 5.98 -9.33
N PHE A 155 -16.26 5.86 -9.06
CA PHE A 155 -15.73 5.72 -7.70
C PHE A 155 -16.02 6.95 -6.81
N ARG A 156 -16.00 8.17 -7.38
CA ARG A 156 -16.31 9.40 -6.65
C ARG A 156 -17.72 9.36 -6.05
N THR A 157 -18.70 8.88 -6.81
CA THR A 157 -20.07 8.70 -6.31
C THR A 157 -20.12 7.67 -5.19
N LEU A 158 -19.35 6.59 -5.29
CA LEU A 158 -19.25 5.56 -4.27
C LEU A 158 -18.68 6.12 -2.95
N ILE A 159 -17.66 6.98 -3.03
CA ILE A 159 -17.12 7.72 -1.86
C ILE A 159 -18.16 8.64 -1.22
N ASP A 160 -19.01 9.30 -2.03
CA ASP A 160 -20.07 10.15 -1.51
C ASP A 160 -21.18 9.36 -0.84
N ARG A 161 -21.57 8.22 -1.42
CA ARG A 161 -22.58 7.33 -0.86
C ARG A 161 -22.11 6.68 0.44
N LEU A 162 -20.93 6.07 0.44
CA LEU A 162 -20.46 5.30 1.60
C LEU A 162 -19.90 6.17 2.71
N THR A 163 -19.43 7.37 2.38
CA THR A 163 -18.84 8.30 3.35
C THR A 163 -17.68 7.74 4.19
N PRO A 164 -16.72 6.97 3.63
CA PRO A 164 -15.67 6.35 4.42
C PRO A 164 -14.76 7.39 5.09
N ASP A 165 -14.28 7.09 6.29
CA ASP A 165 -13.24 7.87 6.95
C ASP A 165 -11.85 7.55 6.37
N VAL A 166 -11.62 6.26 6.10
CA VAL A 166 -10.34 5.73 5.63
C VAL A 166 -10.57 4.81 4.43
N VAL A 167 -9.70 4.92 3.44
CA VAL A 167 -9.71 4.11 2.22
C VAL A 167 -8.38 3.38 2.07
N TYR A 168 -8.44 2.06 1.92
CA TYR A 168 -7.33 1.16 1.65
C TYR A 168 -7.33 0.78 0.18
N VAL A 169 -6.22 1.00 -0.51
CA VAL A 169 -6.10 0.82 -1.96
C VAL A 169 -5.02 -0.20 -2.25
N TRP A 170 -5.36 -1.23 -3.01
CA TRP A 170 -4.48 -2.39 -3.24
C TRP A 170 -3.60 -2.29 -4.50
N SER A 171 -3.60 -1.13 -5.16
CA SER A 171 -2.84 -0.89 -6.38
C SER A 171 -2.16 0.47 -6.39
N LYS A 172 -0.92 0.48 -6.93
CA LYS A 172 -0.15 1.69 -7.14
C LYS A 172 -0.82 2.63 -8.15
N ASP A 173 -1.43 2.08 -9.20
CA ASP A 173 -2.01 2.86 -10.29
C ASP A 173 -3.26 3.61 -9.82
N ILE A 174 -4.13 2.94 -9.06
CA ILE A 174 -5.28 3.57 -8.38
C ILE A 174 -4.80 4.65 -7.40
N LYS A 175 -3.76 4.37 -6.63
CA LYS A 175 -3.16 5.38 -5.72
C LYS A 175 -2.67 6.61 -6.48
N GLU A 176 -2.00 6.46 -7.62
CA GLU A 176 -1.58 7.62 -8.41
C GLU A 176 -2.78 8.36 -9.02
N CYS A 177 -3.83 7.64 -9.47
CA CYS A 177 -5.09 8.24 -9.90
C CYS A 177 -5.72 9.11 -8.79
N PHE A 178 -5.81 8.60 -7.56
CA PHE A 178 -6.36 9.37 -6.43
C PHE A 178 -5.49 10.58 -6.04
N LYS A 179 -4.18 10.49 -6.24
CA LYS A 179 -3.29 11.64 -6.02
C LYS A 179 -3.49 12.74 -7.07
N ARG A 180 -3.73 12.36 -8.33
CA ARG A 180 -4.10 13.30 -9.40
C ARG A 180 -5.47 13.92 -9.12
N ASN A 181 -6.44 13.09 -8.74
CA ASN A 181 -7.81 13.49 -8.40
C ASN A 181 -8.01 13.65 -6.88
N ASN A 182 -7.32 14.62 -6.28
CA ASN A 182 -7.27 14.75 -4.82
C ASN A 182 -8.44 15.53 -4.19
N ASP A 183 -9.57 15.66 -4.88
CA ASP A 183 -10.72 16.48 -4.43
C ASP A 183 -11.44 15.91 -3.20
N ARG A 184 -11.38 14.59 -2.99
CA ARG A 184 -12.08 13.91 -1.88
C ARG A 184 -11.19 13.14 -0.92
N LEU A 185 -10.03 12.71 -1.39
CA LEU A 185 -9.14 11.82 -0.67
C LEU A 185 -7.76 12.46 -0.51
N ARG A 186 -7.19 12.31 0.68
CA ARG A 186 -5.83 12.76 1.00
C ARG A 186 -4.96 11.57 1.33
N TYR A 187 -3.83 11.46 0.65
CA TYR A 187 -2.89 10.36 0.87
C TYR A 187 -2.30 10.40 2.28
N VAL A 188 -2.38 9.28 2.99
CA VAL A 188 -1.89 9.11 4.36
C VAL A 188 -0.54 8.40 4.38
N GLY A 189 -0.34 7.38 3.55
CA GLY A 189 0.91 6.60 3.48
C GLY A 189 0.71 5.19 2.91
N LYS A 190 1.79 4.39 2.92
CA LYS A 190 1.78 2.99 2.53
C LYS A 190 1.90 2.11 3.78
N ALA A 191 1.11 1.06 3.87
CA ALA A 191 1.26 0.05 4.90
C ALA A 191 2.54 -0.76 4.68
N ASP A 192 3.21 -1.09 5.77
CA ASP A 192 4.33 -2.03 5.75
C ASP A 192 3.79 -3.47 5.76
N LEU A 193 3.79 -4.10 4.59
CA LEU A 193 3.32 -5.46 4.36
C LEU A 193 4.45 -6.25 3.74
N GLU A 194 4.76 -7.42 4.31
CA GLU A 194 5.80 -8.31 3.79
C GLU A 194 5.28 -9.26 2.70
N TYR A 195 3.97 -9.33 2.49
CA TYR A 195 3.32 -10.42 1.75
C TYR A 195 2.79 -10.04 0.35
N GLY A 196 3.58 -9.34 -0.47
CA GLY A 196 3.27 -9.14 -1.90
C GLY A 196 2.05 -8.28 -2.26
N LEU A 197 1.16 -7.96 -1.31
CA LEU A 197 0.06 -7.01 -1.48
C LEU A 197 0.53 -5.60 -1.12
N GLU A 198 0.51 -4.68 -2.09
CA GLU A 198 0.75 -3.27 -1.80
C GLU A 198 -0.51 -2.62 -1.27
N LEU A 199 -0.41 -1.93 -0.13
CA LEU A 199 -1.58 -1.32 0.51
C LEU A 199 -1.32 0.16 0.80
N TYR A 200 -2.08 1.02 0.13
CA TYR A 200 -1.99 2.48 0.23
C TYR A 200 -3.20 3.02 0.96
N VAL A 201 -2.98 4.00 1.84
CA VAL A 201 -4.03 4.50 2.73
C VAL A 201 -4.32 5.96 2.42
N PHE A 202 -5.60 6.28 2.32
CA PHE A 202 -6.13 7.62 2.17
C PHE A 202 -7.12 7.91 3.30
N LYS A 203 -7.26 9.19 3.65
CA LYS A 203 -8.36 9.68 4.47
C LYS A 203 -9.30 10.50 3.61
N ARG A 204 -10.60 10.50 3.92
CA ARG A 204 -11.53 11.44 3.29
C ARG A 204 -11.24 12.86 3.77
N ASP A 205 -11.33 13.83 2.87
CA ASP A 205 -10.96 15.22 3.18
C ASP A 205 -11.90 15.81 4.25
N THR A 206 -13.18 15.44 4.19
CA THR A 206 -14.22 15.83 5.16
C THR A 206 -14.24 14.97 6.43
N SER A 207 -13.38 13.96 6.55
CA SER A 207 -13.33 13.13 7.77
C SER A 207 -12.93 13.99 8.96
N ARG A 208 -13.58 13.77 10.11
CA ARG A 208 -13.25 14.43 11.39
C ARG A 208 -11.94 13.94 12.01
N LEU A 209 -11.17 13.14 11.26
CA LEU A 209 -9.92 12.55 11.71
C LEU A 209 -8.86 13.62 11.95
N GLY A 210 -8.69 13.98 13.23
CA GLY A 210 -7.65 14.89 13.68
C GLY A 210 -6.25 14.25 13.61
N GLY A 211 -5.21 15.08 13.75
CA GLY A 211 -3.81 14.63 13.65
C GLY A 211 -3.44 13.49 14.61
N SER A 212 -4.01 13.46 15.82
CA SER A 212 -3.81 12.39 16.81
C SER A 212 -4.42 11.06 16.38
N GLN A 213 -5.62 11.07 15.80
CA GLN A 213 -6.27 9.84 15.31
C GLN A 213 -5.53 9.26 14.12
N ILE A 214 -5.07 10.12 13.19
CA ILE A 214 -4.22 9.70 12.07
C ILE A 214 -2.89 9.12 12.56
N ALA A 215 -2.28 9.71 13.61
CA ALA A 215 -1.06 9.17 14.20
C ALA A 215 -1.30 7.79 14.83
N LYS A 216 -2.40 7.62 15.58
CA LYS A 216 -2.80 6.31 16.15
C LYS A 216 -3.07 5.27 15.08
N LEU A 217 -3.77 5.64 14.01
CA LEU A 217 -4.04 4.75 12.87
C LEU A 217 -2.73 4.32 12.19
N ARG A 218 -1.83 5.29 11.95
CA ARG A 218 -0.49 5.00 11.41
C ARG A 218 0.31 4.05 12.27
N TYR A 219 0.29 4.27 13.59
CA TYR A 219 0.98 3.41 14.54
C TYR A 219 0.40 1.99 14.56
N ARG A 220 -0.91 1.85 14.82
CA ARG A 220 -1.57 0.53 14.96
C ARG A 220 -1.46 -0.32 13.71
N LEU A 221 -1.45 0.31 12.54
CA LEU A 221 -1.44 -0.39 11.27
C LEU A 221 -0.05 -0.40 10.61
N GLY A 222 0.97 0.20 11.21
CA GLY A 222 2.29 0.28 10.58
C GLY A 222 2.27 1.06 9.25
N ILE A 223 1.41 2.08 9.14
CA ILE A 223 1.32 2.92 7.94
C ILE A 223 2.44 3.94 8.00
N LYS A 224 3.36 3.80 7.06
CA LYS A 224 4.53 4.65 6.89
C LYS A 224 4.17 5.76 5.89
N SER A 225 4.08 7.00 6.36
CA SER A 225 3.91 8.16 5.48
C SER A 225 5.26 8.73 5.05
N GLU A 226 5.34 9.26 3.82
CA GLU A 226 6.54 9.93 3.30
C GLU A 226 6.99 11.11 4.21
N LYS A 227 6.04 11.96 4.65
CA LYS A 227 6.32 13.14 5.50
C LYS A 227 6.66 12.85 6.97
N HIS A 228 6.05 11.83 7.58
CA HIS A 228 6.37 11.43 8.97
C HIS A 228 7.79 10.88 9.04
N LYS A 229 8.18 10.07 8.05
CA LYS A 229 9.55 9.58 7.97
C LYS A 229 10.53 10.73 7.76
N GLU A 230 10.32 11.66 6.81
CA GLU A 230 11.22 12.82 6.65
C GLU A 230 11.39 13.63 7.94
N ARG A 231 10.30 13.93 8.67
CA ARG A 231 10.38 14.65 9.96
C ARG A 231 11.09 13.83 11.03
N TRP A 232 10.87 12.52 11.07
CA TRP A 232 11.55 11.60 11.98
C TRP A 232 13.05 11.49 11.69
N TYR A 233 13.45 11.27 10.43
CA TYR A 233 14.85 11.26 10.00
C TYR A 233 15.53 12.60 10.35
N LYS A 234 14.87 13.74 10.09
CA LYS A 234 15.39 15.06 10.48
C LYS A 234 15.59 15.17 11.99
N LYS A 235 14.63 14.71 12.80
CA LYS A 235 14.74 14.74 14.27
C LYS A 235 15.90 13.85 14.73
N LEU A 236 15.99 12.63 14.22
CA LEU A 236 17.05 11.67 14.55
C LEU A 236 18.44 12.21 14.20
N LEU A 237 18.61 12.74 12.98
CA LEU A 237 19.85 13.35 12.53
C LEU A 237 20.18 14.63 13.32
N LYS A 238 19.19 15.47 13.65
CA LYS A 238 19.43 16.66 14.48
C LYS A 238 19.91 16.27 15.88
N THR A 239 19.37 15.20 16.47
CA THR A 239 19.81 14.71 17.78
C THR A 239 21.25 14.22 17.77
N HIS A 240 21.65 13.45 16.76
CA HIS A 240 22.95 12.75 16.77
C HIS A 240 24.06 13.43 15.95
N LEU A 241 23.71 14.30 15.01
CA LEU A 241 24.63 14.99 14.10
C LEU A 241 24.46 16.52 14.09
N GLY A 242 23.44 17.04 14.79
CA GLY A 242 23.13 18.48 14.76
C GLY A 242 24.30 19.34 15.21
N ALA A 243 25.03 18.94 16.26
CA ALA A 243 26.20 19.67 16.75
C ALA A 243 27.42 19.66 15.80
N SER A 244 27.40 18.83 14.76
CA SER A 244 28.57 18.54 13.92
C SER A 244 28.75 19.45 12.70
N ILE A 245 27.86 20.43 12.50
CA ILE A 245 27.88 21.36 11.37
C ILE A 245 28.02 22.79 11.91
N ASP A 246 28.97 23.57 11.37
CA ASP A 246 29.41 24.86 11.92
C ASP A 246 28.44 26.05 11.68
N THR A 247 27.50 25.95 10.74
CA THR A 247 26.57 27.05 10.39
C THR A 247 25.12 26.57 10.33
N ASP A 248 24.19 27.33 10.91
CA ASP A 248 22.78 26.90 11.05
C ASP A 248 22.04 26.72 9.72
N GLU A 249 22.35 27.53 8.70
CA GLU A 249 21.70 27.44 7.39
C GLU A 249 22.16 26.21 6.60
N LYS A 250 23.48 25.97 6.48
CA LYS A 250 24.00 24.72 5.89
C LYS A 250 23.63 23.49 6.72
N ARG A 251 23.50 23.63 8.05
CA ARG A 251 23.10 22.56 8.97
C ARG A 251 21.69 22.06 8.66
N LEU A 252 20.73 22.97 8.47
CA LEU A 252 19.34 22.61 8.19
C LEU A 252 19.18 21.92 6.83
N ASP A 253 19.81 22.45 5.78
CA ASP A 253 19.73 21.86 4.44
C ASP A 253 20.46 20.53 4.33
N THR A 254 21.63 20.39 4.95
CA THR A 254 22.37 19.11 4.96
C THR A 254 21.57 18.04 5.70
N ILE A 255 21.03 18.35 6.89
CA ILE A 255 20.21 17.40 7.65
C ILE A 255 18.96 17.01 6.87
N LYS A 256 18.31 17.97 6.19
CA LYS A 256 17.15 17.70 5.34
C LYS A 256 17.50 16.79 4.16
N ASN A 257 18.59 17.06 3.47
CA ASN A 257 19.00 16.27 2.31
C ASN A 257 19.42 14.85 2.71
N LEU A 258 20.18 14.70 3.81
CA LEU A 258 20.53 13.38 4.33
C LEU A 258 19.30 12.61 4.83
N ALA A 259 18.33 13.30 5.45
CA ALA A 259 17.07 12.67 5.86
C ALA A 259 16.29 12.08 4.67
N ASN A 260 16.26 12.81 3.55
CA ASN A 260 15.61 12.35 2.32
C ASN A 260 16.35 11.15 1.69
N ASP A 261 17.68 11.20 1.62
CA ASP A 261 18.48 10.08 1.12
C ASP A 261 18.28 8.80 1.95
N LEU A 262 18.33 8.91 3.29
CA LEU A 262 18.10 7.77 4.19
C LEU A 262 16.67 7.24 4.11
N TYR A 263 15.69 8.13 3.86
CA TYR A 263 14.32 7.75 3.60
C TYR A 263 14.19 6.93 2.31
N GLU A 264 14.78 7.38 1.20
CA GLU A 264 14.77 6.66 -0.08
C GLU A 264 15.44 5.30 0.02
N LEU A 265 16.55 5.21 0.76
CA LEU A 265 17.24 3.95 1.04
C LEU A 265 16.34 2.97 1.82
N ALA A 266 15.62 3.45 2.83
CA ALA A 266 14.69 2.62 3.59
C ALA A 266 13.47 2.21 2.75
N ASN A 267 12.96 3.12 1.92
CA ASN A 267 11.86 2.84 1.01
C ASN A 267 12.23 1.82 -0.08
N ALA A 268 13.48 1.85 -0.55
CA ALA A 268 14.04 0.86 -1.48
C ALA A 268 14.41 -0.48 -0.81
N GLY A 269 14.14 -0.63 0.49
CA GLY A 269 14.43 -1.83 1.27
C GLY A 269 15.91 -2.10 1.48
N ILE A 270 16.78 -1.09 1.36
CA ILE A 270 18.24 -1.24 1.50
C ILE A 270 18.65 -1.18 2.97
N ILE A 271 17.98 -0.32 3.74
CA ILE A 271 18.13 -0.20 5.20
C ILE A 271 16.76 -0.32 5.88
N GLY A 272 16.76 -0.67 7.16
CA GLY A 272 15.57 -0.70 8.01
C GLY A 272 15.42 0.58 8.83
N ALA A 273 14.20 0.83 9.29
CA ALA A 273 13.89 1.93 10.20
C ALA A 273 12.91 1.46 11.29
N ALA A 274 13.29 1.69 12.55
CA ALA A 274 12.51 1.43 13.76
C ALA A 274 12.20 2.75 14.50
N GLU A 275 11.59 2.72 15.68
CA GLU A 275 11.09 3.91 16.38
C GLU A 275 12.17 4.96 16.72
N ASP A 276 13.38 4.51 17.10
CA ASP A 276 14.48 5.37 17.58
C ASP A 276 15.79 5.20 16.80
N HIS A 277 15.85 4.30 15.82
CA HIS A 277 17.09 3.98 15.12
C HIS A 277 16.85 3.47 13.69
N LEU A 278 17.92 3.52 12.91
CA LEU A 278 18.06 2.80 11.65
C LEU A 278 18.78 1.50 11.90
N TYR A 279 18.59 0.53 11.02
CA TYR A 279 19.35 -0.71 11.09
C TYR A 279 19.73 -1.20 9.71
N PHE A 280 20.83 -1.94 9.67
CA PHE A 280 21.22 -2.67 8.48
C PHE A 280 20.32 -3.89 8.35
N ARG A 281 19.32 -3.82 7.45
CA ARG A 281 18.34 -4.88 7.24
C ARG A 281 18.93 -6.00 6.38
N ASN A 282 18.85 -7.24 6.84
CA ASN A 282 19.12 -8.42 6.00
C ASN A 282 17.81 -8.87 5.31
N SER A 283 17.39 -8.15 4.26
CA SER A 283 16.25 -8.55 3.40
C SER A 283 16.71 -9.26 2.12
N GLU A 284 15.78 -9.62 1.21
CA GLU A 284 16.01 -10.24 -0.13
C GLU A 284 17.14 -9.59 -0.97
N THR A 285 17.57 -8.38 -0.60
CA THR A 285 18.68 -7.63 -1.18
C THR A 285 20.07 -8.13 -0.81
N GLY A 286 20.23 -8.92 0.26
CA GLY A 286 21.51 -9.53 0.65
C GLY A 286 22.03 -9.14 2.05
N VAL A 287 23.24 -9.60 2.37
CA VAL A 287 23.89 -9.48 3.70
C VAL A 287 24.73 -8.20 3.84
N TRP A 288 24.58 -7.49 4.97
CA TRP A 288 25.43 -6.34 5.33
C TRP A 288 26.73 -6.73 6.03
N THR A 289 27.82 -6.86 5.28
CA THR A 289 29.17 -7.11 5.83
C THR A 289 29.79 -5.86 6.44
N SER A 290 30.79 -6.02 7.32
CA SER A 290 31.57 -4.88 7.86
C SER A 290 32.20 -4.02 6.76
N ARG A 291 32.63 -4.65 5.67
CA ARG A 291 33.17 -3.97 4.48
C ARG A 291 32.09 -3.09 3.84
N LEU A 292 30.91 -3.64 3.59
CA LEU A 292 29.81 -2.94 2.94
C LEU A 292 29.25 -1.80 3.79
N LYS A 293 29.15 -2.00 5.11
CA LYS A 293 28.84 -0.92 6.07
C LYS A 293 29.86 0.22 5.97
N GLY A 294 31.15 -0.11 5.83
CA GLY A 294 32.22 0.86 5.58
C GLY A 294 32.04 1.64 4.27
N VAL A 295 31.72 0.95 3.17
CA VAL A 295 31.45 1.58 1.86
C VAL A 295 30.26 2.53 1.94
N PHE A 296 29.18 2.10 2.59
CA PHE A 296 27.99 2.92 2.79
C PHE A 296 28.28 4.21 3.55
N LEU A 297 28.97 4.12 4.70
CA LEU A 297 29.34 5.29 5.50
C LEU A 297 30.30 6.22 4.74
N ALA A 298 31.22 5.67 3.96
CA ALA A 298 32.12 6.45 3.11
C ALA A 298 31.35 7.25 2.05
N LYS A 299 30.35 6.64 1.39
CA LYS A 299 29.50 7.32 0.40
C LYS A 299 28.72 8.49 1.01
N ILE A 300 28.10 8.29 2.17
CA ILE A 300 27.40 9.38 2.88
C ILE A 300 28.39 10.49 3.24
N LYS A 301 29.56 10.15 3.78
CA LYS A 301 30.59 11.14 4.14
C LYS A 301 31.11 11.92 2.93
N MET A 302 31.24 11.27 1.76
CA MET A 302 31.62 11.93 0.51
C MET A 302 30.54 12.90 0.01
N LYS A 303 29.26 12.51 0.10
CA LYS A 303 28.14 13.37 -0.31
C LYS A 303 27.88 14.52 0.67
N TYR A 304 28.18 14.31 1.96
CA TYR A 304 27.94 15.26 3.04
C TYR A 304 29.21 15.49 3.88
N PRO A 305 30.25 16.14 3.33
CA PRO A 305 31.54 16.30 4.02
C PRO A 305 31.49 17.20 5.27
N CYS A 306 30.43 18.00 5.43
CA CYS A 306 30.30 19.00 6.48
C CYS A 306 30.03 18.44 7.89
N PHE A 307 29.77 17.13 8.06
CA PHE A 307 29.57 16.53 9.39
C PHE A 307 30.88 16.29 10.18
N GLY A 308 32.04 16.54 9.56
CA GLY A 308 33.33 16.60 10.26
C GLY A 308 33.69 15.34 11.08
N ARG A 309 34.30 15.56 12.25
CA ARG A 309 34.83 14.49 13.13
C ARG A 309 33.77 13.68 13.86
N HIS A 310 32.57 14.23 14.04
CA HIS A 310 31.49 13.61 14.81
C HIS A 310 30.58 12.71 13.97
N PHE A 311 30.73 12.74 12.63
CA PHE A 311 29.94 11.94 11.70
C PHE A 311 29.90 10.45 12.07
N ASN A 312 31.06 9.82 12.25
CA ASN A 312 31.13 8.38 12.53
C ASN A 312 30.45 8.01 13.85
N THR A 313 30.61 8.84 14.88
CA THR A 313 29.99 8.62 16.20
C THR A 313 28.47 8.79 16.11
N GLY A 314 27.98 9.83 15.45
CA GLY A 314 26.55 10.05 15.26
C GLY A 314 25.91 8.97 14.41
N MET A 315 26.55 8.55 13.31
CA MET A 315 26.04 7.46 12.47
C MET A 315 26.01 6.11 13.19
N LYS A 316 26.98 5.82 14.05
CA LYS A 316 26.94 4.64 14.94
C LYS A 316 25.81 4.69 15.97
N ALA A 317 25.47 5.88 16.47
CA ALA A 317 24.34 6.04 17.38
C ALA A 317 22.99 5.88 16.65
N ILE A 318 22.95 6.24 15.37
CA ILE A 318 21.75 6.14 14.52
C ILE A 318 21.54 4.72 14.00
N PHE A 319 22.59 4.03 13.56
CA PHE A 319 22.52 2.70 12.98
C PHE A 319 22.84 1.62 14.02
N LYS A 320 21.84 0.81 14.36
CA LYS A 320 22.01 -0.42 15.13
C LYS A 320 22.17 -1.62 14.18
N ASP A 321 22.82 -2.66 14.65
CA ASP A 321 22.81 -3.95 13.95
C ASP A 321 21.47 -4.65 14.23
N GLU A 322 20.86 -5.23 13.20
CA GLU A 322 19.62 -5.99 13.36
C GLU A 322 19.89 -7.21 14.26
N VAL A 323 19.08 -7.39 15.30
CA VAL A 323 19.01 -8.65 16.04
C VAL A 323 18.25 -9.62 15.13
N ASN A 324 18.92 -10.70 14.71
CA ASN A 324 18.35 -11.78 13.88
C ASN A 324 16.89 -12.08 14.26
N LEU A 325 15.94 -11.71 13.40
CA LEU A 325 14.55 -12.13 13.53
C LEU A 325 14.24 -13.43 12.78
N ASP A 326 15.24 -14.04 12.15
CA ASP A 326 15.10 -15.38 11.58
C ASP A 326 16.35 -16.22 11.88
N THR A 327 16.21 -17.17 12.80
CA THR A 327 17.26 -18.16 13.12
C THR A 327 17.36 -19.27 12.07
N ASN A 328 16.69 -19.15 10.93
CA ASN A 328 16.80 -20.12 9.85
C ASN A 328 17.95 -19.77 8.89
N LYS A 329 19.07 -20.48 9.11
CA LYS A 329 20.23 -20.68 8.21
C LYS A 329 20.73 -19.42 7.47
N ARG A 330 21.84 -18.88 7.98
CA ARG A 330 22.72 -17.97 7.22
C ARG A 330 23.14 -18.68 5.92
N ASP A 331 22.46 -18.41 4.81
CA ASP A 331 22.97 -18.84 3.51
C ASP A 331 24.11 -17.89 3.09
N THR A 332 25.32 -18.24 3.53
CA THR A 332 26.55 -17.50 3.22
C THR A 332 27.08 -17.83 1.83
N SER A 333 26.39 -18.68 1.05
CA SER A 333 26.87 -19.16 -0.25
C SER A 333 27.05 -18.04 -1.28
N ASN A 334 26.43 -16.88 -1.09
CA ASN A 334 26.42 -15.82 -2.09
C ASN A 334 26.62 -14.38 -1.56
N ILE A 335 27.53 -14.22 -0.59
CA ILE A 335 27.89 -12.91 0.00
C ILE A 335 28.37 -11.91 -1.08
N LYS A 336 29.13 -12.35 -2.07
CA LYS A 336 29.65 -11.46 -3.13
C LYS A 336 28.54 -10.88 -4.01
N GLU A 337 27.56 -11.70 -4.40
CA GLU A 337 26.42 -11.23 -5.18
C GLU A 337 25.53 -10.29 -4.37
N SER A 338 25.33 -10.60 -3.08
CA SER A 338 24.65 -9.72 -2.13
C SER A 338 25.32 -8.34 -2.02
N GLU A 339 26.64 -8.31 -1.82
CA GLU A 339 27.42 -7.07 -1.78
C GLU A 339 27.30 -6.28 -3.09
N TRP A 340 27.35 -6.96 -4.24
CA TRP A 340 27.19 -6.35 -5.55
C TRP A 340 25.80 -5.72 -5.75
N ARG A 341 24.73 -6.42 -5.37
CA ARG A 341 23.33 -5.93 -5.48
C ARG A 341 23.13 -4.67 -4.64
N ILE A 342 23.57 -4.70 -3.37
CA ILE A 342 23.45 -3.54 -2.49
C ILE A 342 24.29 -2.38 -3.03
N ASN A 343 25.56 -2.61 -3.41
CA ASN A 343 26.41 -1.54 -3.91
C ASN A 343 25.83 -0.88 -5.17
N ASN A 344 25.29 -1.65 -6.12
CA ASN A 344 24.64 -1.08 -7.30
C ASN A 344 23.43 -0.21 -6.98
N LYS A 345 22.62 -0.60 -5.99
CA LYS A 345 21.50 0.24 -5.55
C LYS A 345 21.99 1.51 -4.86
N LEU A 346 23.02 1.41 -4.04
CA LEU A 346 23.68 2.57 -3.43
C LEU A 346 24.21 3.52 -4.51
N GLU A 347 24.87 3.00 -5.56
CA GLU A 347 25.34 3.83 -6.68
C GLU A 347 24.18 4.55 -7.36
N LYS A 348 23.06 3.88 -7.66
CA LYS A 348 21.90 4.53 -8.30
C LYS A 348 21.34 5.69 -7.46
N ILE A 349 21.22 5.49 -6.15
CA ILE A 349 20.66 6.49 -5.23
C ILE A 349 21.62 7.65 -5.00
N PHE A 350 22.92 7.36 -4.89
CA PHE A 350 23.94 8.40 -4.66
C PHE A 350 24.49 9.04 -5.96
N ALA A 351 24.23 8.49 -7.15
CA ALA A 351 24.69 9.02 -8.43
C ALA A 351 23.99 10.33 -8.88
N VAL A 352 22.90 10.73 -8.23
CA VAL A 352 22.09 11.90 -8.65
C VAL A 352 22.79 13.25 -8.39
N SER A 353 23.94 13.33 -7.72
CA SER A 353 24.60 14.60 -7.39
C SER A 353 25.79 15.00 -8.27
N LYS A 354 26.01 14.36 -9.44
CA LYS A 354 27.12 14.70 -10.36
C LYS A 354 26.76 15.53 -11.60
N LYS A 355 25.57 16.15 -11.65
CA LYS A 355 25.22 17.10 -12.73
C LYS A 355 24.84 18.46 -12.17
N LYS A 356 25.87 19.28 -11.93
CA LYS A 356 25.94 20.73 -12.15
C LYS A 356 27.26 21.18 -11.54
N ASP A 357 28.31 21.13 -12.35
CA ASP A 357 29.49 21.98 -12.31
C ASP A 357 30.33 21.58 -13.53
N ASN A 358 29.89 22.12 -14.67
CA ASN A 358 30.67 22.44 -15.85
C ASN A 358 29.95 23.58 -16.56
#